data_AF-A0A1Q9UQ84-F1
#
_entry.id   AF-A0A1Q9UQ84-F1
#
_cell.length_a   1.000
_cell.length_b   1.000
_cell.length_c   1.000
_cell.angle_alpha   90.00
_cell.angle_beta   90.00
_cell.angle_gamma   90.00
#
_symmetry.space_group_name_H-M   'P 1'
#
loop_
_entity.id
_entity.type
_entity.pdbx_description
1 polymer ?
#
loop_
_entity_poly.entity_id
_entity_poly.type
_entity_poly.pdbx_seq_one_letter_code
_entity_poly.pdbx_strand_id
1 'polypeptide(L)' 'MIGVDIADLERAEVELASLLRQCEAVVRGSKLSPSRQTPMFNRIAALQTALELVAEAKSRRAA' A
#
# COMPACT_ATOMS: atom_id res chain seq x y z
N MET A 1 8.51 -22.36 8.78
CA MET A 1 8.50 -21.32 7.74
C MET A 1 7.05 -21.13 7.34
N ILE A 2 6.38 -20.08 7.83
CA ILE A 2 5.00 -19.79 7.42
C ILE A 2 5.12 -19.28 5.97
N GLY A 3 4.85 -20.17 5.01
CA GLY A 3 4.74 -19.75 3.62
C GLY A 3 3.50 -18.89 3.52
N VAL A 4 3.67 -17.58 3.32
CA VAL A 4 2.59 -16.70 2.85
C VAL A 4 1.98 -17.40 1.63
N ASP A 5 0.66 -17.60 1.52
CA ASP A 5 0.10 -18.22 0.32
C ASP A 5 -0.24 -17.15 -0.76
N ILE A 6 -0.77 -17.54 -1.92
CA ILE A 6 -1.18 -16.56 -2.95
C ILE A 6 -2.43 -15.78 -2.48
N ALA A 7 -3.34 -16.40 -1.74
CA ALA A 7 -4.55 -15.76 -1.23
C ALA A 7 -4.23 -14.68 -0.18
N ASP A 8 -3.20 -14.89 0.65
CA ASP A 8 -2.64 -13.92 1.59
C ASP A 8 -2.06 -12.72 0.85
N LEU A 9 -1.37 -12.95 -0.28
CA LEU A 9 -0.86 -11.86 -1.13
C LEU A 9 -1.98 -11.09 -1.81
N GLU A 10 -3.03 -11.76 -2.30
CA GLU A 10 -4.21 -11.11 -2.88
C GLU A 10 -4.95 -10.28 -1.84
N ARG A 11 -5.13 -10.82 -0.63
CA ARG A 11 -5.73 -10.09 0.48
C ARG A 11 -4.89 -8.87 0.85
N ALA A 12 -3.57 -9.03 0.98
CA ALA A 12 -2.66 -7.94 1.27
C ALA A 12 -2.73 -6.84 0.20
N GLU A 13 -2.75 -7.20 -1.09
CA GLU A 13 -2.89 -6.27 -2.20
C GLU A 13 -4.19 -5.44 -2.09
N VAL A 14 -5.33 -6.10 -1.84
CA VAL A 14 -6.63 -5.42 -1.70
C VAL A 14 -6.63 -4.46 -0.50
N GLU A 15 -6.14 -4.91 0.66
CA GLU A 15 -6.11 -4.10 1.88
C GLU A 15 -5.17 -2.90 1.72
N LEU A 16 -3.96 -3.11 1.18
CA LEU A 16 -2.99 -2.04 0.92
C LEU A 16 -3.51 -1.03 -0.10
N ALA A 17 -4.11 -1.48 -1.20
CA ALA A 17 -4.68 -0.60 -2.22
C ALA A 17 -5.87 0.20 -1.67
N SER A 18 -6.69 -0.39 -0.80
CA SER A 18 -7.76 0.32 -0.10
C SER A 18 -7.21 1.43 0.79
N LEU A 19 -6.19 1.13 1.59
CA LEU A 19 -5.57 2.11 2.48
C LEU A 19 -4.88 3.23 1.69
N LEU A 20 -4.19 2.91 0.59
CA LEU A 20 -3.58 3.89 -0.30
C LEU A 20 -4.62 4.88 -0.83
N ARG A 21 -5.75 4.39 -1.36
CA ARG A 21 -6.84 5.26 -1.85
C ARG A 21 -7.39 6.17 -0.75
N GLN A 22 -7.50 5.68 0.49
CA GLN A 22 -7.93 6.50 1.63
C GLN A 22 -6.92 7.60 1.95
N CYS A 23 -5.62 7.27 1.99
CA CYS A 23 -4.57 8.26 2.21
C CYS A 23 -4.54 9.32 1.10
N GLU A 24 -4.65 8.92 -0.16
CA GLU A 24 -4.73 9.85 -1.29
C GLU A 24 -5.99 10.73 -1.23
N ALA A 25 -7.14 10.17 -0.85
CA ALA A 25 -8.37 10.94 -0.68
C ALA A 25 -8.23 12.00 0.41
N VAL A 26 -7.55 11.67 1.52
CA VAL A 26 -7.22 12.65 2.55
C VAL A 26 -6.34 13.75 1.98
N VAL A 27 -5.28 13.44 1.22
CA VAL A 27 -4.44 14.48 0.61
C VAL A 27 -5.21 15.34 -0.37
N ARG A 28 -6.02 14.74 -1.26
CA ARG A 28 -6.82 15.47 -2.27
C ARG A 28 -7.89 16.37 -1.65
N GLY A 29 -8.51 15.94 -0.56
CA GLY A 29 -9.64 16.63 0.08
C GLY A 29 -9.29 17.53 1.26
N SER A 30 -8.03 17.55 1.72
CA SER A 30 -7.67 18.19 2.99
C SER A 30 -6.94 19.52 2.83
N LYS A 31 -7.12 20.37 3.85
CA LYS A 31 -6.16 21.40 4.25
C LYS A 31 -5.24 20.85 5.35
N LEU A 32 -4.62 19.69 5.13
CA LEU A 32 -3.65 19.16 6.11
C LEU A 32 -2.62 20.24 6.40
N SER A 33 -2.33 20.49 7.68
CA SER A 33 -1.23 21.36 8.06
C SER A 33 0.08 20.81 7.46
N PRO A 34 1.06 21.66 7.12
CA PRO A 34 2.34 21.20 6.55
C PRO A 34 3.01 20.09 7.39
N SER A 35 2.92 20.19 8.73
CA SER A 35 3.41 19.18 9.68
C SER A 35 2.76 17.80 9.56
N ARG A 36 1.55 17.72 8.99
CA ARG A 36 0.80 16.47 8.77
C ARG A 36 0.84 16.01 7.31
N GLN A 37 1.23 16.88 6.38
CA GLN A 37 1.41 16.53 4.97
C GLN A 37 2.60 15.60 4.76
N THR A 38 3.77 15.94 5.30
CA THR A 38 4.99 15.12 5.13
C THR A 38 4.80 13.67 5.61
N PRO A 39 4.25 13.41 6.82
CA PRO A 39 3.97 12.04 7.24
C PRO A 39 2.92 11.33 6.37
N MET A 40 1.95 12.06 5.81
CA MET A 40 0.94 11.48 4.93
C MET A 40 1.53 11.08 3.57
N PHE A 41 2.38 11.91 2.98
CA PHE A 41 3.09 11.57 1.75
C PHE A 41 4.05 10.40 1.95
N ASN A 42 4.75 10.34 3.09
CA ASN A 42 5.61 9.20 3.43
C ASN A 42 4.79 7.89 3.54
N ARG A 43 3.58 7.96 4.10
CA ARG A 43 2.67 6.80 4.15
C ARG A 43 2.22 6.36 2.76
N ILE A 44 1.85 7.30 1.89
CA ILE A 44 1.49 7.01 0.50
C ILE A 44 2.64 6.31 -0.23
N ALA A 45 3.87 6.86 -0.13
CA ALA A 45 5.04 6.26 -0.74
C ALA A 45 5.32 4.85 -0.21
N ALA A 46 5.24 4.64 1.10
CA ALA A 46 5.42 3.32 1.70
C ALA A 46 4.37 2.30 1.23
N LEU A 47 3.11 2.72 1.07
CA LEU A 47 2.03 1.86 0.57
C LEU A 47 2.23 1.50 -0.91
N GLN A 48 2.72 2.43 -1.73
CA GLN A 48 3.07 2.17 -3.13
C GLN A 48 4.20 1.12 -3.23
N THR A 49 5.29 1.30 -2.47
CA THR A 49 6.35 0.30 -2.40
C THR A 49 5.85 -1.05 -1.89
N ALA A 50 4.97 -1.08 -0.89
CA ALA A 50 4.40 -2.33 -0.40
C ALA A 50 3.59 -3.07 -1.48
N LEU A 51 2.81 -2.34 -2.30
CA LEU A 51 2.08 -2.92 -3.43
C LEU A 51 3.01 -3.47 -4.51
N GLU A 52 4.09 -2.76 -4.84
CA GLU A 52 5.11 -3.25 -5.77
C GLU A 52 5.73 -4.57 -5.28
N LEU A 53 6.12 -4.64 -4.01
CA LEU A 53 6.67 -5.85 -3.41
C LEU A 53 5.69 -7.03 -3.42
N VAL A 54 4.39 -6.78 -3.21
CA VAL A 54 3.34 -7.80 -3.32
C VAL A 54 3.20 -8.29 -4.77
N ALA A 55 3.17 -7.37 -5.74
CA ALA A 55 3.08 -7.72 -7.16
C ALA A 55 4.28 -8.58 -7.62
N GLU A 56 5.49 -8.24 -7.17
CA GLU A 56 6.68 -9.05 -7.42
C GLU A 56 6.58 -10.43 -6.74
N ALA A 57 6.10 -10.50 -5.50
CA ALA A 57 5.94 -11.76 -4.79
C ALA A 57 4.93 -12.69 -5.47
N LYS A 58 3.82 -12.14 -6.00
CA LYS A 58 2.84 -12.88 -6.80
C LYS A 58 3.49 -13.39 -8.09
N SER A 59 4.24 -12.54 -8.79
CA SER A 59 4.95 -12.91 -10.02
C SER A 59 5.96 -14.04 -9.81
N ARG A 60 6.76 -13.98 -8.74
CA ARG A 60 7.73 -15.04 -8.36
C ARG A 60 7.08 -16.38 -8.01
N ARG A 61 5.78 -16.42 -7.69
CA ARG A 61 5.04 -17.64 -7.34
C ARG A 61 4.21 -18.20 -8.50
N ALA A 62 3.91 -17.36 -9.49
CA ALA A 62 3.24 -17.77 -10.71
C ALA A 62 4.20 -18.32 -11.77
N ALA A 63 5.51 -18.05 -11.62
CA ALA A 63 6.61 -18.61 -12.42
C ALA A 63 7.10 -19.94 -11.83
#